data_AF-A6GFT5-F1
#
_entry.id   AF-A6GFT5-F1
#
_cell.length_a   1.000
_cell.length_b   1.000
_cell.length_c   1.000
_cell.angle_alpha   90.00
_cell.angle_beta   90.00
_cell.angle_gamma   90.00
#
_symmetry.space_group_name_H-M   'P 1'
#
loop_
_entity.id
_entity.type
_entity.pdbx_description
1 polymer ?
#
loop_
_entity_poly.entity_id
_entity_poly.type
_entity_poly.pdbx_seq_one_letter_code
_entity_poly.pdbx_strand_id
1 'polypeptide(L)'
;MAYRLEPARALTLSAMLGVSALALGAPAHAAPGDEEGGEGEGEPTGDPADDEALLEFHFSPVENTQIAVWIEDVDGNHLEDVFVTQATGKLGIGNRPGWVEFLSSWRAPYGARESVLPIWAHRRGVTYPKIIFHDPNKTNHSSLGFHEISSSPETYFCRPLTPTEDDAIVDTMTCPSPATFQSDKGEIDPGETSVYPPRNDLTSFDDDDGEDPPGYADLNDLDAVTGATPEAGPYMVARRIRRGDVPEGPLVAWIEVSLENDQNADWSFNREDDHWVDPKLPAYGREYFGQPAVVYRVEFDPAEPGYTSVTEYGGYADWDGATGTIHAPDNTISTEGGSGSDRLQVHSKFNDSARFGVYTHGWGEGGGGGGGGGACGDVELPPVEAFQLEATAYNEIYATFRIPELPEGSEVSRLRAYWQTPETDDLQTASATEATGIPSVCQSDMEVDCVDAKPGDTVSIPIDQLFGNYTYTVGVAYEDTCTNESPLAFADATTPTQPFQTIDGACFIATAAWGAGWVEELRALRWFRDEYMVGQPIAHDMVRMYYAYGPTLAKMIRDVPPARAAVRLMLRPVANVAKSAVLAEYEREKGPAADYEAKREALEAEAKADAPVIVGQR
;
A
#
# COMPACT_ATOMS: atom_id res chain seq x y z
N MET A 1 -16.86 -28.50 -49.41
CA MET A 1 -18.02 -27.83 -50.06
C MET A 1 -18.94 -27.36 -48.95
N ALA A 2 -19.26 -26.07 -48.98
CA ALA A 2 -19.85 -25.28 -47.90
C ALA A 2 -21.22 -25.77 -47.42
N TYR A 3 -21.55 -25.46 -46.16
CA TYR A 3 -22.82 -24.82 -45.77
C TYR A 3 -22.63 -23.97 -44.50
N ARG A 4 -23.09 -22.71 -44.58
CA ARG A 4 -23.29 -21.76 -43.46
C ARG A 4 -24.44 -22.22 -42.57
N LEU A 5 -24.37 -21.93 -41.27
CA LEU A 5 -25.53 -21.78 -40.38
C LEU A 5 -25.32 -20.53 -39.48
N GLU A 6 -26.40 -19.77 -39.34
CA GLU A 6 -26.56 -18.46 -38.70
C GLU A 6 -26.64 -18.51 -37.16
N PRO A 7 -26.45 -17.38 -36.44
CA PRO A 7 -26.67 -17.28 -34.99
C PRO A 7 -28.16 -17.19 -34.63
N ALA A 8 -28.53 -17.83 -33.51
CA ALA A 8 -29.90 -17.94 -33.02
C ALA A 8 -30.42 -16.61 -32.41
N ARG A 9 -31.72 -16.39 -32.64
CA ARG A 9 -32.50 -15.18 -32.33
C ARG A 9 -32.88 -15.03 -30.85
N ALA A 10 -32.99 -13.76 -30.48
CA ALA A 10 -33.69 -13.20 -29.34
C ALA A 10 -35.10 -13.75 -29.12
N LEU A 11 -35.49 -13.88 -27.85
CA LEU A 11 -36.86 -14.07 -27.40
C LEU A 11 -37.26 -12.91 -26.48
N THR A 12 -38.10 -12.03 -27.02
CA THR A 12 -38.86 -11.02 -26.29
C THR A 12 -40.03 -11.65 -25.53
N LEU A 13 -40.23 -11.26 -24.27
CA LEU A 13 -41.53 -11.34 -23.61
C LEU A 13 -41.81 -10.01 -22.88
N SER A 14 -42.73 -9.22 -23.41
CA SER A 14 -43.39 -8.11 -22.73
C SER A 14 -44.73 -8.58 -22.19
N ALA A 15 -45.03 -8.31 -20.90
CA ALA A 15 -46.36 -7.88 -20.43
C ALA A 15 -46.36 -7.52 -18.93
N MET A 16 -46.42 -6.22 -18.66
CA MET A 16 -47.25 -5.48 -17.68
C MET A 16 -47.53 -6.02 -16.27
N LEU A 17 -47.09 -5.24 -15.27
CA LEU A 17 -47.77 -4.72 -14.05
C LEU A 17 -46.66 -3.98 -13.27
N GLY A 18 -46.59 -2.66 -13.11
CA GLY A 18 -47.62 -1.69 -12.75
C GLY A 18 -47.59 -1.48 -11.23
N VAL A 19 -46.89 -0.45 -10.73
CA VAL A 19 -47.25 0.47 -9.61
C VAL A 19 -46.00 1.24 -9.09
N SER A 20 -46.07 2.56 -9.30
CA SER A 20 -45.59 3.72 -8.52
C SER A 20 -44.20 3.76 -7.86
N ALA A 21 -43.30 4.51 -8.49
CA ALA A 21 -42.22 5.23 -7.80
C ALA A 21 -42.68 6.66 -7.49
N LEU A 22 -42.60 7.07 -6.22
CA LEU A 22 -42.65 8.48 -5.82
C LEU A 22 -41.28 9.10 -6.13
N ALA A 23 -41.24 10.04 -7.07
CA ALA A 23 -40.12 10.94 -7.26
C ALA A 23 -40.26 12.12 -6.29
N LEU A 24 -39.30 12.28 -5.37
CA LEU A 24 -39.09 13.54 -4.65
C LEU A 24 -38.10 14.37 -5.46
N GLY A 25 -38.59 15.51 -5.95
CA GLY A 25 -37.87 16.41 -6.83
C GLY A 25 -36.81 17.23 -6.11
N ALA A 26 -35.74 17.52 -6.84
CA ALA A 26 -34.82 18.61 -6.58
C ALA A 26 -35.55 19.97 -6.57
N PRO A 27 -35.17 20.93 -5.70
CA PRO A 27 -35.69 22.28 -5.81
C PRO A 27 -34.90 23.07 -6.85
N ALA A 28 -35.66 23.77 -7.68
CA ALA A 28 -35.19 24.61 -8.77
C ALA A 28 -34.71 25.98 -8.28
N HIS A 29 -33.78 26.54 -9.06
CA HIS A 29 -33.43 27.96 -9.12
C HIS A 29 -34.65 28.89 -9.13
N ALA A 30 -34.58 29.95 -8.33
CA ALA A 30 -35.37 31.16 -8.52
C ALA A 30 -34.55 32.40 -8.13
N ALA A 31 -34.48 33.36 -9.05
CA ALA A 31 -34.20 34.77 -8.83
C ALA A 31 -35.18 35.57 -9.73
N PRO A 32 -35.42 36.89 -9.54
CA PRO A 32 -35.03 37.78 -8.44
C PRO A 32 -36.25 38.50 -7.82
N GLY A 33 -36.02 39.24 -6.73
CA GLY A 33 -36.94 40.23 -6.20
C GLY A 33 -36.16 41.43 -5.67
N ASP A 34 -36.28 42.56 -6.36
CA ASP A 34 -35.73 43.86 -5.97
C ASP A 34 -36.49 44.42 -4.76
N GLU A 35 -35.82 44.71 -3.63
CA GLU A 35 -36.18 45.83 -2.74
C GLU A 35 -34.91 46.40 -2.07
N GLU A 36 -34.85 47.73 -2.03
CA GLU A 36 -33.71 48.58 -1.65
C GLU A 36 -33.44 48.63 -0.14
N GLY A 37 -32.15 48.80 0.23
CA GLY A 37 -31.73 49.66 1.34
C GLY A 37 -31.28 48.97 2.63
N GLY A 38 -29.98 48.76 2.79
CA GLY A 38 -29.34 48.40 4.05
C GLY A 38 -27.83 48.59 3.99
N GLU A 39 -27.32 49.41 4.91
CA GLU A 39 -25.96 49.92 5.09
C GLU A 39 -24.82 48.90 4.87
N GLY A 40 -23.78 49.34 4.15
CA GLY A 40 -22.66 48.51 3.72
C GLY A 40 -21.81 47.97 4.86
N GLU A 41 -21.66 46.65 4.86
CA GLU A 41 -20.50 45.96 5.41
C GLU A 41 -19.45 45.90 4.29
N GLY A 42 -18.25 46.39 4.57
CA GLY A 42 -17.18 46.42 3.58
C GLY A 42 -16.79 45.00 3.15
N GLU A 43 -16.72 44.78 1.84
CA GLU A 43 -16.00 43.64 1.26
C GLU A 43 -14.57 43.62 1.84
N PRO A 44 -14.04 42.46 2.28
CA PRO A 44 -12.63 42.36 2.59
C PRO A 44 -11.86 42.62 1.31
N THR A 45 -11.08 43.71 1.28
CA THR A 45 -10.30 44.15 0.13
C THR A 45 -8.92 43.46 0.04
N GLY A 46 -8.74 42.32 0.71
CA GLY A 46 -7.51 41.52 0.68
C GLY A 46 -7.61 40.43 -0.39
N ASP A 47 -6.48 40.10 -1.01
CA ASP A 47 -6.40 38.89 -1.85
C ASP A 47 -6.53 37.68 -0.90
N PRO A 48 -7.33 36.64 -1.19
CA PRO A 48 -7.37 35.42 -0.36
C PRO A 48 -5.98 34.79 -0.10
N ALA A 49 -4.99 35.05 -0.96
CA ALA A 49 -3.59 34.66 -0.73
C ALA A 49 -2.91 35.42 0.44
N ASP A 50 -3.42 36.59 0.84
CA ASP A 50 -2.88 37.41 1.94
C ASP A 50 -3.19 36.82 3.34
N ASP A 51 -4.08 35.84 3.40
CA ASP A 51 -4.50 35.17 4.64
C ASP A 51 -3.97 33.72 4.74
N GLU A 52 -3.06 33.29 3.86
CA GLU A 52 -2.47 31.94 3.92
C GLU A 52 -0.99 31.98 4.33
N ALA A 53 -0.57 30.97 5.10
CA ALA A 53 0.83 30.70 5.40
C ALA A 53 1.20 29.31 4.88
N LEU A 54 2.26 29.24 4.08
CA LEU A 54 2.88 27.98 3.68
C LEU A 54 3.78 27.48 4.80
N LEU A 55 3.56 26.24 5.22
CA LEU A 55 4.37 25.51 6.17
C LEU A 55 5.06 24.35 5.47
N GLU A 56 6.33 24.12 5.77
CA GLU A 56 7.07 22.93 5.36
C GLU A 56 7.54 22.14 6.58
N PHE A 57 7.20 20.86 6.62
CA PHE A 57 7.54 19.93 7.69
C PHE A 57 8.67 19.02 7.21
N HIS A 58 9.85 19.16 7.82
CA HIS A 58 11.08 18.48 7.42
C HIS A 58 11.43 17.38 8.43
N PHE A 59 11.65 16.15 7.94
CA PHE A 59 12.07 15.02 8.75
C PHE A 59 12.84 14.00 7.89
N SER A 60 13.48 13.02 8.52
CA SER A 60 14.22 11.97 7.79
C SER A 60 13.95 10.61 8.42
N PRO A 61 12.93 9.86 8.00
CA PRO A 61 12.62 8.58 8.63
C PRO A 61 13.59 7.49 8.17
N VAL A 62 13.59 6.38 8.89
CA VAL A 62 14.05 5.08 8.37
C VAL A 62 12.93 4.41 7.58
N GLU A 63 13.28 3.38 6.80
CA GLU A 63 12.32 2.66 5.99
C GLU A 63 11.19 2.05 6.84
N ASN A 64 10.01 1.90 6.24
CA ASN A 64 8.87 1.14 6.79
C ASN A 64 8.24 1.73 8.06
N THR A 65 8.52 2.99 8.35
CA THR A 65 7.86 3.71 9.44
C THR A 65 6.41 4.02 9.11
N GLN A 66 5.56 4.08 10.13
CA GLN A 66 4.26 4.75 10.04
C GLN A 66 4.40 6.11 10.71
N ILE A 67 3.80 7.14 10.11
CA ILE A 67 4.00 8.54 10.51
C ILE A 67 2.67 9.27 10.50
N ALA A 68 2.45 10.07 11.54
CA ALA A 68 1.45 11.14 11.53
C ALA A 68 2.11 12.48 11.87
N VAL A 69 1.74 13.54 11.15
CA VAL A 69 2.11 14.92 11.40
C VAL A 69 0.83 15.72 11.56
N TRP A 70 0.74 16.53 12.62
CA TRP A 70 -0.44 17.35 12.90
C TRP A 70 -0.07 18.63 13.65
N ILE A 71 -1.03 19.55 13.70
CA ILE A 71 -0.91 20.84 14.37
C ILE A 71 -1.90 20.90 15.54
N GLU A 72 -1.43 21.41 16.66
CA GLU A 72 -2.22 21.76 17.84
C GLU A 72 -2.05 23.24 18.16
N ASP A 73 -2.99 23.80 18.92
CA ASP A 73 -2.75 25.05 19.64
C ASP A 73 -1.87 24.83 20.88
N VAL A 74 -1.46 25.92 21.54
CA VAL A 74 -0.64 25.86 22.77
C VAL A 74 -1.35 25.24 23.97
N ASP A 75 -2.68 25.13 23.94
CA ASP A 75 -3.49 24.49 24.99
C ASP A 75 -3.64 22.97 24.74
N GLY A 76 -3.12 22.46 23.61
CA GLY A 76 -3.14 21.06 23.22
C GLY A 76 -4.43 20.63 22.51
N ASN A 77 -5.22 21.57 21.99
CA ASN A 77 -6.36 21.25 21.15
C ASN A 77 -5.87 20.95 19.73
N HIS A 78 -6.33 19.83 19.17
CA HIS A 78 -6.06 19.46 17.79
C HIS A 78 -6.67 20.49 16.84
N LEU A 79 -5.88 20.96 15.87
CA LEU A 79 -6.31 21.92 14.85
C LEU A 79 -6.43 21.27 13.48
N GLU A 80 -5.39 20.58 13.04
CA GLU A 80 -5.30 20.08 11.67
C GLU A 80 -4.33 18.89 11.52
N ASP A 81 -4.76 17.87 10.78
CA ASP A 81 -3.90 16.81 10.28
C ASP A 81 -3.13 17.31 9.05
N VAL A 82 -1.80 17.10 9.03
CA VAL A 82 -0.92 17.52 7.94
C VAL A 82 -0.57 16.34 7.04
N PHE A 83 -0.22 15.20 7.65
CA PHE A 83 0.19 14.00 6.93
C PHE A 83 -0.09 12.76 7.77
N VAL A 84 -0.62 11.71 7.15
CA VAL A 84 -0.73 10.38 7.75
C VAL A 84 -0.29 9.34 6.73
N THR A 85 0.51 8.36 7.14
CA THR A 85 0.88 7.27 6.24
C THR A 85 -0.34 6.46 5.81
N GLN A 86 -0.39 6.12 4.53
CA GLN A 86 -1.58 5.51 3.92
C GLN A 86 -1.95 4.15 4.46
N ALA A 87 -1.02 3.40 5.04
CA ALA A 87 -1.39 2.17 5.71
C ALA A 87 -2.35 2.45 6.88
N THR A 88 -2.10 3.51 7.66
CA THR A 88 -2.95 3.95 8.76
C THR A 88 -4.19 4.70 8.28
N GLY A 89 -4.01 5.74 7.46
CA GLY A 89 -5.09 6.68 7.12
C GLY A 89 -6.08 6.17 6.07
N LYS A 90 -5.62 5.36 5.10
CA LYS A 90 -6.40 4.94 3.92
C LYS A 90 -6.69 3.44 3.90
N LEU A 91 -5.70 2.63 4.23
CA LEU A 91 -5.79 1.17 4.20
C LEU A 91 -6.26 0.61 5.55
N GLY A 92 -6.53 1.45 6.55
CA GLY A 92 -7.19 1.05 7.80
C GLY A 92 -6.45 -0.04 8.58
N ILE A 93 -5.10 -0.06 8.60
CA ILE A 93 -4.37 -1.10 9.35
C ILE A 93 -4.71 -1.12 10.85
N GLY A 94 -5.13 0.03 11.41
CA GLY A 94 -5.55 0.18 12.80
C GLY A 94 -7.02 -0.20 13.09
N ASN A 95 -7.87 -0.42 12.07
CA ASN A 95 -9.27 -0.77 12.25
C ASN A 95 -9.77 -1.76 11.17
N ARG A 96 -9.62 -3.04 11.46
CA ARG A 96 -9.87 -4.15 10.53
C ARG A 96 -10.16 -5.44 11.29
N PRO A 97 -10.72 -6.47 10.63
CA PRO A 97 -11.03 -7.74 11.28
C PRO A 97 -9.81 -8.44 11.89
N GLY A 98 -10.03 -9.11 13.01
CA GLY A 98 -9.03 -9.92 13.71
C GLY A 98 -8.53 -9.30 15.01
N TRP A 99 -7.81 -10.08 15.79
CA TRP A 99 -7.29 -9.64 17.08
C TRP A 99 -5.97 -8.89 16.91
N VAL A 100 -5.65 -8.00 17.85
CA VAL A 100 -4.42 -7.23 17.83
C VAL A 100 -3.22 -8.17 17.88
N GLU A 101 -3.29 -9.28 18.61
CA GLU A 101 -2.20 -10.23 18.78
C GLU A 101 -2.01 -11.18 17.57
N PHE A 102 -2.81 -11.04 16.51
CA PHE A 102 -2.65 -11.89 15.33
C PHE A 102 -1.28 -11.72 14.69
N LEU A 103 -0.66 -12.85 14.35
CA LEU A 103 0.54 -12.86 13.52
C LEU A 103 0.24 -12.29 12.13
N SER A 104 1.21 -11.56 11.60
CA SER A 104 1.10 -10.68 10.43
C SER A 104 1.76 -11.27 9.18
N SER A 105 1.81 -10.53 8.09
CA SER A 105 2.74 -10.67 6.96
C SER A 105 2.97 -9.28 6.35
N TRP A 106 3.72 -9.17 5.25
CA TRP A 106 3.77 -7.92 4.46
C TRP A 106 2.35 -7.50 4.11
N ARG A 107 1.98 -6.22 4.31
CA ARG A 107 0.61 -5.71 4.05
C ARG A 107 -0.47 -6.68 4.57
N ALA A 108 -0.34 -7.26 5.77
CA ALA A 108 -1.18 -8.36 6.25
C ALA A 108 -2.69 -8.17 6.01
N PRO A 109 -3.53 -9.23 5.95
CA PRO A 109 -4.96 -9.11 5.67
C PRO A 109 -5.85 -9.10 6.92
N TYR A 110 -5.32 -9.49 8.09
CA TYR A 110 -6.07 -9.53 9.35
C TYR A 110 -5.22 -9.09 10.55
N GLY A 111 -5.92 -8.71 11.62
CA GLY A 111 -5.38 -8.22 12.88
C GLY A 111 -5.13 -6.71 12.83
N ALA A 112 -5.85 -5.96 13.66
CA ALA A 112 -5.68 -4.52 13.78
C ALA A 112 -4.33 -4.15 14.42
N ARG A 113 -3.71 -3.07 13.95
CA ARG A 113 -2.50 -2.47 14.50
C ARG A 113 -2.88 -1.30 15.40
N GLU A 114 -3.48 -1.60 16.55
CA GLU A 114 -3.94 -0.56 17.48
C GLU A 114 -2.76 0.26 18.05
N SER A 115 -1.54 -0.29 18.04
CA SER A 115 -0.29 0.37 18.48
C SER A 115 0.41 1.25 17.44
N VAL A 116 -0.14 1.44 16.24
CA VAL A 116 0.61 2.07 15.13
C VAL A 116 0.88 3.56 15.32
N LEU A 117 -0.12 4.38 15.64
CA LEU A 117 0.04 5.84 15.86
C LEU A 117 -0.96 6.31 16.92
N PRO A 118 -0.90 5.74 18.14
CA PRO A 118 -1.94 5.93 19.13
C PRO A 118 -1.98 7.34 19.72
N ILE A 119 -0.86 8.06 19.85
CA ILE A 119 -0.91 9.43 20.41
C ILE A 119 -1.72 10.33 19.51
N TRP A 120 -1.40 10.37 18.22
CA TRP A 120 -2.14 11.09 17.19
C TRP A 120 -3.61 10.65 17.14
N ALA A 121 -3.88 9.36 17.03
CA ALA A 121 -5.23 8.84 16.86
C ALA A 121 -6.16 9.23 18.02
N HIS A 122 -5.69 9.11 19.26
CA HIS A 122 -6.45 9.52 20.44
C HIS A 122 -6.58 11.05 20.56
N ARG A 123 -5.57 11.82 20.14
CA ARG A 123 -5.59 13.29 20.24
C ARG A 123 -6.51 13.98 19.26
N ARG A 124 -6.78 13.36 18.10
CA ARG A 124 -7.81 13.86 17.17
C ARG A 124 -9.20 13.94 17.82
N GLY A 125 -9.48 13.07 18.80
CA GLY A 125 -10.80 12.99 19.42
C GLY A 125 -11.90 12.50 18.47
N VAL A 126 -11.52 11.94 17.31
CA VAL A 126 -12.42 11.33 16.33
C VAL A 126 -12.49 9.83 16.61
N THR A 127 -13.68 9.25 16.47
CA THR A 127 -13.89 7.81 16.63
C THR A 127 -14.75 7.27 15.50
N TYR A 128 -14.50 6.02 15.14
CA TYR A 128 -15.15 5.29 14.05
C TYR A 128 -15.75 4.00 14.60
N PRO A 129 -16.71 3.39 13.90
CA PRO A 129 -17.16 2.05 14.25
C PRO A 129 -16.01 1.04 14.17
N LYS A 130 -15.91 0.11 15.13
CA LYS A 130 -14.89 -0.94 15.09
C LYS A 130 -15.25 -1.98 14.03
N ILE A 131 -14.28 -2.43 13.25
CA ILE A 131 -14.48 -3.47 12.24
C ILE A 131 -14.11 -4.84 12.81
N ILE A 132 -15.01 -5.81 12.68
CA ILE A 132 -14.85 -7.21 13.12
C ILE A 132 -15.07 -8.15 11.94
N PHE A 133 -14.79 -9.45 12.10
CA PHE A 133 -15.04 -10.43 11.04
C PHE A 133 -16.53 -10.57 10.71
N HIS A 134 -16.86 -10.51 9.42
CA HIS A 134 -18.21 -10.79 8.92
C HIS A 134 -18.56 -12.29 8.99
N ASP A 135 -17.56 -13.17 8.89
CA ASP A 135 -17.74 -14.63 8.82
C ASP A 135 -18.84 -15.16 9.78
N PRO A 136 -19.90 -15.82 9.25
CA PRO A 136 -21.00 -16.31 10.07
C PRO A 136 -20.58 -17.45 11.01
N ASN A 137 -19.49 -18.17 10.69
CA ASN A 137 -18.89 -19.16 11.56
C ASN A 137 -17.90 -18.51 12.53
N LYS A 138 -18.41 -18.11 13.70
CA LYS A 138 -17.61 -17.48 14.77
C LYS A 138 -16.42 -18.33 15.27
N THR A 139 -16.32 -19.62 14.94
CA THR A 139 -15.11 -20.44 15.22
C THR A 139 -13.92 -20.15 14.29
N ASN A 140 -14.14 -19.38 13.22
CA ASN A 140 -13.09 -18.90 12.32
C ASN A 140 -12.53 -17.54 12.75
N HIS A 141 -13.22 -16.79 13.63
CA HIS A 141 -12.81 -15.46 14.07
C HIS A 141 -11.48 -15.42 14.83
N SER A 142 -10.98 -16.58 15.26
CA SER A 142 -9.65 -16.74 15.88
C SER A 142 -8.62 -17.34 14.91
N SER A 143 -8.83 -17.22 13.60
CA SER A 143 -8.00 -17.82 12.55
C SER A 143 -7.56 -16.77 11.54
N LEU A 144 -6.37 -16.98 10.95
CA LEU A 144 -5.85 -16.14 9.86
C LEU A 144 -6.43 -16.53 8.49
N GLY A 145 -7.33 -17.51 8.44
CA GLY A 145 -7.92 -18.03 7.21
C GLY A 145 -9.21 -18.80 7.47
N PHE A 146 -9.65 -19.56 6.46
CA PHE A 146 -10.93 -20.28 6.46
C PHE A 146 -12.18 -19.38 6.43
N HIS A 147 -12.05 -18.18 5.85
CA HIS A 147 -13.11 -17.19 5.67
C HIS A 147 -13.70 -17.19 4.25
N GLU A 148 -13.50 -18.26 3.46
CA GLU A 148 -13.80 -18.27 2.01
C GLU A 148 -15.28 -18.06 1.66
N ILE A 149 -16.18 -18.15 2.64
CA ILE A 149 -17.62 -17.93 2.46
C ILE A 149 -18.05 -16.46 2.67
N SER A 150 -17.14 -15.63 3.19
CA SER A 150 -17.33 -14.21 3.49
C SER A 150 -16.16 -13.36 2.98
N SER A 151 -15.43 -13.88 1.99
CA SER A 151 -14.23 -13.24 1.44
C SER A 151 -14.37 -12.99 -0.06
N SER A 152 -14.01 -11.79 -0.49
CA SER A 152 -13.92 -11.37 -1.89
C SER A 152 -12.47 -11.05 -2.26
N PRO A 153 -12.13 -10.84 -3.55
CA PRO A 153 -10.77 -10.51 -3.97
C PRO A 153 -10.12 -9.37 -3.15
N GLU A 154 -8.86 -9.56 -2.78
CA GLU A 154 -8.09 -8.54 -2.05
C GLU A 154 -7.25 -7.70 -3.01
N THR A 155 -7.41 -6.38 -2.92
CA THR A 155 -6.83 -5.38 -3.83
C THR A 155 -5.50 -4.83 -3.34
N TYR A 156 -5.16 -4.97 -2.06
CA TYR A 156 -3.93 -4.42 -1.49
C TYR A 156 -3.22 -5.37 -0.51
N PHE A 157 -3.95 -6.01 0.39
CA PHE A 157 -3.33 -6.82 1.44
C PHE A 157 -2.84 -8.19 0.96
N CYS A 158 -1.78 -8.68 1.58
CA CYS A 158 -1.23 -9.99 1.27
C CYS A 158 -1.83 -11.09 2.12
N ARG A 159 -1.84 -12.32 1.59
CA ARG A 159 -2.07 -13.49 2.44
C ARG A 159 -0.98 -13.64 3.49
N PRO A 160 -1.27 -14.26 4.65
CA PRO A 160 -0.23 -14.68 5.57
C PRO A 160 0.75 -15.65 4.88
N LEU A 161 2.04 -15.51 5.17
CA LEU A 161 3.11 -16.33 4.63
C LEU A 161 3.71 -17.24 5.71
N THR A 162 4.23 -18.39 5.28
CA THR A 162 5.11 -19.21 6.13
C THR A 162 6.53 -18.62 6.15
N PRO A 163 7.37 -18.91 7.17
CA PRO A 163 8.75 -18.41 7.21
C PRO A 163 9.56 -18.73 5.96
N THR A 164 9.40 -19.92 5.38
CA THR A 164 10.11 -20.28 4.14
C THR A 164 9.63 -19.49 2.92
N GLU A 165 8.35 -19.11 2.89
CA GLU A 165 7.83 -18.23 1.84
C GLU A 165 8.36 -16.82 2.02
N ASP A 166 8.37 -16.32 3.26
CA ASP A 166 8.88 -15.00 3.63
C ASP A 166 10.37 -14.87 3.29
N ASP A 167 11.20 -15.84 3.71
CA ASP A 167 12.64 -15.91 3.42
C ASP A 167 12.97 -16.00 1.93
N ALA A 168 12.02 -16.48 1.10
CA ALA A 168 12.21 -16.63 -0.33
C ALA A 168 11.89 -15.34 -1.10
N ILE A 169 11.29 -14.34 -0.46
CA ILE A 169 11.09 -13.01 -1.04
C ILE A 169 12.44 -12.28 -0.95
N VAL A 170 13.06 -12.07 -2.11
CA VAL A 170 14.42 -11.51 -2.24
C VAL A 170 14.43 -9.99 -2.26
N ASP A 171 13.26 -9.38 -2.47
CA ASP A 171 13.01 -7.96 -2.30
C ASP A 171 12.24 -7.75 -0.98
N THR A 172 12.29 -6.54 -0.43
CA THR A 172 11.73 -6.28 0.91
C THR A 172 10.21 -6.16 0.94
N MET A 173 9.51 -6.22 -0.22
CA MET A 173 8.10 -5.82 -0.31
C MET A 173 7.24 -6.52 -1.37
N THR A 174 7.75 -7.49 -2.15
CA THR A 174 6.88 -8.22 -3.08
C THR A 174 5.91 -9.10 -2.30
N CYS A 175 4.64 -8.84 -2.50
CA CYS A 175 3.56 -9.69 -2.08
C CYS A 175 3.37 -10.86 -3.08
N PRO A 176 3.71 -12.12 -2.75
CA PRO A 176 3.48 -13.26 -3.65
C PRO A 176 2.04 -13.75 -3.61
N SER A 177 1.08 -12.84 -3.37
CA SER A 177 -0.33 -13.19 -3.31
C SER A 177 -0.79 -13.58 -4.72
N PRO A 178 -1.35 -14.79 -4.89
CA PRO A 178 -1.96 -15.16 -6.16
C PRO A 178 -3.00 -14.12 -6.58
N ALA A 179 -3.27 -14.00 -7.88
CA ALA A 179 -4.36 -13.19 -8.45
C ALA A 179 -5.78 -13.51 -7.91
N THR A 180 -5.86 -14.47 -7.00
CA THR A 180 -7.08 -15.06 -6.44
C THR A 180 -7.09 -14.99 -4.90
N PHE A 181 -6.20 -14.21 -4.27
CA PHE A 181 -6.28 -14.05 -2.82
C PHE A 181 -7.57 -13.30 -2.47
N GLN A 182 -8.29 -13.82 -1.47
CA GLN A 182 -9.55 -13.26 -1.02
C GLN A 182 -9.48 -13.04 0.49
N SER A 183 -10.10 -11.96 0.94
CA SER A 183 -10.14 -11.55 2.34
C SER A 183 -11.55 -11.14 2.75
N ASP A 184 -11.89 -11.38 4.01
CA ASP A 184 -13.09 -10.88 4.68
C ASP A 184 -12.86 -9.40 4.98
N LYS A 185 -13.68 -8.53 4.38
CA LYS A 185 -13.57 -7.07 4.54
C LYS A 185 -14.07 -6.60 5.91
N GLY A 186 -14.77 -7.47 6.62
CA GLY A 186 -15.34 -7.21 7.93
C GLY A 186 -16.75 -6.65 7.90
N GLU A 187 -17.36 -6.61 9.08
CA GLU A 187 -18.62 -5.95 9.39
C GLU A 187 -18.42 -4.96 10.54
N ILE A 188 -19.33 -4.00 10.67
CA ILE A 188 -19.32 -3.04 11.78
C ILE A 188 -19.75 -3.74 13.08
N ASP A 189 -18.94 -3.59 14.13
CA ASP A 189 -19.36 -3.93 15.47
C ASP A 189 -20.39 -2.90 15.98
N PRO A 190 -21.58 -3.33 16.46
CA PRO A 190 -22.63 -2.41 16.87
C PRO A 190 -22.39 -1.73 18.23
N GLY A 191 -21.37 -2.12 18.98
CA GLY A 191 -21.13 -1.67 20.36
C GLY A 191 -19.74 -1.11 20.64
N GLU A 192 -18.77 -1.33 19.75
CA GLU A 192 -17.38 -0.93 19.92
C GLU A 192 -16.94 0.13 18.91
N THR A 193 -16.00 0.98 19.31
CA THR A 193 -15.42 2.03 18.47
C THR A 193 -13.91 1.86 18.33
N SER A 194 -13.36 2.39 17.25
CA SER A 194 -11.92 2.53 17.03
C SER A 194 -11.54 4.01 16.91
N VAL A 195 -10.31 4.36 17.29
CA VAL A 195 -9.71 5.68 17.01
C VAL A 195 -9.12 5.74 15.59
N TYR A 196 -9.12 4.63 14.86
CA TYR A 196 -8.63 4.53 13.49
C TYR A 196 -9.79 4.35 12.50
N PRO A 197 -9.73 4.99 11.31
CA PRO A 197 -10.79 4.84 10.32
C PRO A 197 -10.77 3.45 9.67
N PRO A 198 -11.92 2.98 9.14
CA PRO A 198 -11.94 1.84 8.23
C PRO A 198 -11.26 2.21 6.89
N ARG A 199 -11.01 1.20 6.05
CA ARG A 199 -10.33 1.45 4.76
C ARG A 199 -11.23 2.21 3.78
N ASN A 200 -10.66 3.08 2.96
CA ASN A 200 -11.37 3.80 1.89
C ASN A 200 -10.91 3.43 0.48
N ASP A 201 -10.05 2.41 0.33
CA ASP A 201 -9.52 1.93 -0.96
C ASP A 201 -10.40 0.87 -1.66
N LEU A 202 -11.42 0.35 -0.96
CA LEU A 202 -12.33 -0.65 -1.51
C LEU A 202 -13.28 0.00 -2.52
N THR A 203 -13.22 -0.47 -3.77
CA THR A 203 -14.00 0.10 -4.89
C THR A 203 -14.84 -0.92 -5.65
N SER A 204 -14.73 -2.19 -5.28
CA SER A 204 -15.50 -3.30 -5.84
C SER A 204 -15.93 -4.23 -4.70
N PHE A 205 -17.18 -4.69 -4.77
CA PHE A 205 -17.81 -5.45 -3.70
C PHE A 205 -18.58 -6.64 -4.28
N ASP A 206 -18.46 -7.80 -3.63
CA ASP A 206 -19.20 -9.02 -3.95
C ASP A 206 -20.35 -9.24 -2.94
N ASP A 207 -21.33 -10.06 -3.30
CA ASP A 207 -22.46 -10.41 -2.41
C ASP A 207 -21.99 -11.04 -1.07
N ASP A 208 -20.77 -11.62 -1.04
CA ASP A 208 -20.17 -12.27 0.13
C ASP A 208 -19.53 -11.27 1.11
N ASP A 209 -19.38 -9.98 0.75
CA ASP A 209 -18.74 -8.94 1.59
C ASP A 209 -19.67 -8.38 2.69
N GLY A 210 -20.97 -8.64 2.61
CA GLY A 210 -21.96 -8.05 3.51
C GLY A 210 -22.37 -6.63 3.11
N GLU A 211 -23.11 -5.94 4.00
CA GLU A 211 -23.74 -4.64 3.69
C GLU A 211 -22.85 -3.44 4.07
N ASP A 212 -21.87 -3.61 4.95
CA ASP A 212 -21.10 -2.51 5.54
C ASP A 212 -19.91 -2.00 4.69
N PRO A 213 -19.09 -2.84 4.03
CA PRO A 213 -17.90 -2.38 3.32
C PRO A 213 -18.11 -1.26 2.29
N PRO A 214 -19.22 -1.22 1.52
CA PRO A 214 -19.51 -0.10 0.63
C PRO A 214 -19.60 1.27 1.31
N GLY A 215 -19.88 1.31 2.62
CA GLY A 215 -19.96 2.55 3.40
C GLY A 215 -18.67 2.96 4.09
N TYR A 216 -17.59 2.16 4.00
CA TYR A 216 -16.35 2.47 4.74
C TYR A 216 -15.66 3.76 4.27
N ALA A 217 -15.66 4.02 2.96
CA ALA A 217 -15.07 5.24 2.43
C ALA A 217 -15.76 6.51 2.97
N ASP A 218 -17.09 6.49 3.11
CA ASP A 218 -17.86 7.61 3.65
C ASP A 218 -17.59 7.89 5.14
N LEU A 219 -17.05 6.91 5.87
CA LEU A 219 -16.68 7.04 7.28
C LEU A 219 -15.27 7.59 7.48
N ASN A 220 -14.42 7.56 6.46
CA ASN A 220 -13.01 7.92 6.55
C ASN A 220 -12.79 9.37 6.09
N ASP A 221 -12.32 10.21 7.00
CA ASP A 221 -12.10 11.66 6.81
C ASP A 221 -10.63 12.02 6.53
N LEU A 222 -9.75 11.04 6.30
CA LEU A 222 -8.31 11.24 6.16
C LEU A 222 -7.80 11.20 4.71
N ASP A 223 -8.68 11.12 3.72
CA ASP A 223 -8.31 11.00 2.30
C ASP A 223 -7.39 12.14 1.82
N ALA A 224 -7.65 13.38 2.23
CA ALA A 224 -6.92 14.58 1.83
C ALA A 224 -5.52 14.74 2.48
N VAL A 225 -5.23 14.02 3.56
CA VAL A 225 -3.98 14.15 4.34
C VAL A 225 -3.16 12.86 4.33
N THR A 226 -3.68 11.83 3.67
CA THR A 226 -3.03 10.54 3.60
C THR A 226 -2.07 10.47 2.42
N GLY A 227 -0.87 9.93 2.62
CA GLY A 227 0.04 9.66 1.51
C GLY A 227 0.94 8.43 1.69
N ALA A 228 1.67 8.11 0.63
CA ALA A 228 2.59 6.97 0.61
C ALA A 228 3.59 7.02 1.78
N THR A 229 3.94 5.85 2.33
CA THR A 229 4.98 5.75 3.36
C THR A 229 6.29 6.36 2.84
N PRO A 230 6.88 7.34 3.54
CA PRO A 230 8.15 7.92 3.12
C PRO A 230 9.27 6.88 3.05
N GLU A 231 10.14 7.01 2.05
CA GLU A 231 11.39 6.25 2.00
C GLU A 231 12.37 6.71 3.07
N ALA A 232 13.40 5.90 3.32
CA ALA A 232 14.48 6.33 4.20
C ALA A 232 15.22 7.53 3.62
N GLY A 233 15.45 8.54 4.47
CA GLY A 233 16.20 9.75 4.10
C GLY A 233 15.35 11.01 4.17
N PRO A 234 15.88 12.16 3.71
CA PRO A 234 15.19 13.44 3.83
C PRO A 234 13.82 13.44 3.14
N TYR A 235 12.80 13.87 3.87
CA TYR A 235 11.43 14.00 3.39
C TYR A 235 10.83 15.33 3.84
N MET A 236 9.94 15.88 3.02
CA MET A 236 9.25 17.14 3.28
C MET A 236 7.78 17.02 2.92
N VAL A 237 6.91 17.47 3.82
CA VAL A 237 5.48 17.70 3.53
C VAL A 237 5.20 19.18 3.64
N ALA A 238 4.49 19.74 2.66
CA ALA A 238 4.06 21.12 2.70
C ALA A 238 2.55 21.22 2.96
N ARG A 239 2.13 22.23 3.71
CA ARG A 239 0.72 22.51 4.00
C ARG A 239 0.48 24.01 4.05
N ARG A 240 -0.56 24.48 3.39
CA ARG A 240 -1.07 25.84 3.57
C ARG A 240 -2.08 25.84 4.71
N ILE A 241 -1.91 26.77 5.65
CA ILE A 241 -2.91 27.06 6.68
C ILE A 241 -3.51 28.43 6.43
N ARG A 242 -4.76 28.63 6.88
CA ARG A 242 -5.48 29.90 6.72
C ARG A 242 -5.57 30.66 8.03
N ARG A 243 -5.37 31.97 7.94
CA ARG A 243 -5.54 32.90 9.03
C ARG A 243 -7.02 32.98 9.41
N GLY A 244 -7.29 32.85 10.71
CA GLY A 244 -8.67 32.80 11.23
C GLY A 244 -9.23 31.38 11.38
N ASP A 245 -8.68 30.39 10.67
CA ASP A 245 -8.97 28.96 10.91
C ASP A 245 -8.14 28.41 12.09
N VAL A 246 -7.00 29.05 12.39
CA VAL A 246 -6.14 28.77 13.55
C VAL A 246 -6.08 29.97 14.51
N PRO A 247 -5.82 29.75 15.82
CA PRO A 247 -5.63 30.85 16.76
C PRO A 247 -4.40 31.71 16.41
N GLU A 248 -4.47 33.00 16.72
CA GLU A 248 -3.32 33.91 16.55
C GLU A 248 -2.20 33.57 17.54
N GLY A 249 -0.95 33.65 17.07
CA GLY A 249 0.25 33.39 17.86
C GLY A 249 0.83 31.98 17.62
N PRO A 250 1.64 31.47 18.55
CA PRO A 250 2.35 30.22 18.36
C PRO A 250 1.39 29.03 18.28
N LEU A 251 1.75 28.07 17.43
CA LEU A 251 1.15 26.75 17.28
C LEU A 251 2.18 25.67 17.64
N VAL A 252 1.72 24.43 17.78
CA VAL A 252 2.58 23.27 18.06
C VAL A 252 2.44 22.25 16.94
N ALA A 253 3.53 22.01 16.22
CA ALA A 253 3.63 20.89 15.29
C ALA A 253 4.10 19.63 16.02
N TRP A 254 3.44 18.52 15.74
CA TRP A 254 3.81 17.21 16.24
C TRP A 254 4.12 16.26 15.09
N ILE A 255 5.02 15.32 15.35
CA ILE A 255 5.21 14.13 14.52
C ILE A 255 5.27 12.90 15.43
N GLU A 256 4.48 11.89 15.11
CA GLU A 256 4.51 10.56 15.75
C GLU A 256 5.05 9.54 14.75
N VAL A 257 5.95 8.67 15.20
CA VAL A 257 6.59 7.66 14.36
C VAL A 257 6.64 6.31 15.04
N SER A 258 6.15 5.28 14.33
CA SER A 258 6.26 3.88 14.73
C SER A 258 6.95 3.03 13.68
N LEU A 259 7.42 1.86 14.12
CA LEU A 259 8.07 0.86 13.28
C LEU A 259 7.67 -0.53 13.79
N GLU A 260 7.06 -1.35 12.93
CA GLU A 260 6.73 -2.74 13.28
C GLU A 260 8.00 -3.54 13.59
N ASN A 261 7.90 -4.46 14.54
CA ASN A 261 8.95 -5.39 14.94
C ASN A 261 10.26 -4.71 15.40
N ASP A 262 10.17 -3.47 15.87
CA ASP A 262 11.31 -2.70 16.39
C ASP A 262 11.65 -3.10 17.83
N GLN A 263 12.18 -4.31 18.02
CA GLN A 263 12.45 -4.89 19.34
C GLN A 263 13.79 -4.44 19.94
N ASN A 264 13.86 -4.44 21.28
CA ASN A 264 15.12 -4.31 22.02
C ASN A 264 15.08 -5.15 23.32
N ALA A 265 16.00 -4.90 24.26
CA ALA A 265 16.08 -5.68 25.50
C ALA A 265 14.91 -5.45 26.48
N ASP A 266 14.27 -4.28 26.44
CA ASP A 266 13.12 -3.93 27.29
C ASP A 266 11.79 -4.25 26.59
N TRP A 267 11.79 -4.26 25.24
CA TRP A 267 10.65 -4.51 24.37
C TRP A 267 10.91 -5.74 23.49
N SER A 268 11.13 -6.89 24.13
CA SER A 268 11.34 -8.16 23.46
C SER A 268 10.04 -8.97 23.45
N PHE A 269 9.49 -9.21 22.27
CA PHE A 269 8.28 -9.97 22.08
C PHE A 269 8.60 -11.26 21.35
N ASN A 270 7.99 -12.35 21.79
CA ASN A 270 8.12 -13.63 21.14
C ASN A 270 6.79 -14.12 20.58
N ARG A 271 6.91 -14.90 19.51
CA ARG A 271 5.79 -15.41 18.73
C ARG A 271 4.84 -16.29 19.52
N GLU A 272 5.36 -17.13 20.40
CA GLU A 272 4.57 -18.16 21.07
C GLU A 272 3.83 -17.66 22.32
N ASP A 273 4.36 -16.64 22.99
CA ASP A 273 3.84 -16.14 24.26
C ASP A 273 3.10 -14.80 24.11
N ASP A 274 3.56 -13.92 23.21
CA ASP A 274 3.04 -12.55 23.08
C ASP A 274 2.09 -12.39 21.89
N HIS A 275 2.05 -13.36 20.97
CA HIS A 275 1.15 -13.34 19.81
C HIS A 275 0.17 -14.52 19.85
N TRP A 276 -0.97 -14.34 19.19
CA TRP A 276 -1.91 -15.41 18.93
C TRP A 276 -1.41 -16.29 17.77
N VAL A 277 -0.87 -17.46 18.12
CA VAL A 277 -0.52 -18.49 17.15
C VAL A 277 -1.78 -19.29 16.77
N ASP A 278 -2.31 -19.05 15.56
CA ASP A 278 -3.47 -19.77 15.04
C ASP A 278 -3.23 -21.30 15.07
N PRO A 279 -4.00 -22.08 15.85
CA PRO A 279 -3.84 -23.54 15.92
C PRO A 279 -4.12 -24.28 14.60
N LYS A 280 -4.91 -23.67 13.69
CA LYS A 280 -5.21 -24.22 12.35
C LYS A 280 -4.11 -23.88 11.34
N LEU A 281 -3.42 -22.76 11.53
CA LEU A 281 -2.35 -22.25 10.65
C LEU A 281 -1.07 -21.92 11.43
N PRO A 282 -0.52 -22.84 12.25
CA PRO A 282 0.52 -22.52 13.23
C PRO A 282 1.89 -22.18 12.61
N ALA A 283 2.06 -22.41 11.31
CA ALA A 283 3.28 -22.10 10.58
C ALA A 283 3.20 -20.75 9.83
N TYR A 284 2.06 -20.06 9.90
CA TYR A 284 1.86 -18.80 9.19
C TYR A 284 2.06 -17.61 10.12
N GLY A 285 2.48 -16.54 9.48
CA GLY A 285 2.57 -15.20 10.02
C GLY A 285 3.85 -14.90 10.79
N ARG A 286 4.14 -13.61 10.87
CA ARG A 286 5.32 -13.02 11.52
C ARG A 286 4.91 -12.14 12.71
N GLU A 287 5.83 -11.97 13.64
CA GLU A 287 5.70 -11.04 14.77
C GLU A 287 5.74 -9.60 14.28
N TYR A 288 5.06 -8.70 14.98
CA TYR A 288 5.07 -7.27 14.66
C TYR A 288 5.19 -6.36 15.87
N PHE A 289 5.00 -6.87 17.09
CA PHE A 289 5.20 -6.06 18.29
C PHE A 289 6.66 -5.63 18.45
N GLY A 290 6.85 -4.44 19.00
CA GLY A 290 8.14 -3.80 19.20
C GLY A 290 8.01 -2.62 20.15
N GLN A 291 9.03 -1.77 20.16
CA GLN A 291 9.04 -0.52 20.92
C GLN A 291 7.84 0.36 20.55
N PRO A 292 7.24 1.07 21.53
CA PRO A 292 6.11 1.97 21.29
C PRO A 292 6.44 3.07 20.29
N ALA A 293 5.42 3.69 19.71
CA ALA A 293 5.55 4.89 18.90
C ALA A 293 6.23 6.02 19.70
N VAL A 294 7.04 6.85 19.04
CA VAL A 294 7.72 8.01 19.66
C VAL A 294 7.22 9.29 19.03
N VAL A 295 7.24 10.38 19.79
CA VAL A 295 6.79 11.70 19.32
C VAL A 295 7.87 12.76 19.42
N TYR A 296 7.83 13.71 18.50
CA TYR A 296 8.60 14.95 18.55
C TYR A 296 7.63 16.13 18.46
N ARG A 297 8.01 17.26 19.04
CA ARG A 297 7.18 18.47 19.03
C ARG A 297 8.01 19.72 18.80
N VAL A 298 7.47 20.65 18.03
CA VAL A 298 8.07 21.95 17.72
C VAL A 298 7.01 23.02 17.90
N GLU A 299 7.31 24.06 18.69
CA GLU A 299 6.49 25.26 18.78
C GLU A 299 6.98 26.26 17.72
N PHE A 300 6.06 26.83 16.93
CA PHE A 300 6.39 27.78 15.85
C PHE A 300 5.29 28.83 15.73
N ASP A 301 5.58 30.01 15.20
CA ASP A 301 4.59 31.04 14.91
C ASP A 301 4.40 31.15 13.39
N PRO A 302 3.20 30.86 12.84
CA PRO A 302 2.95 31.00 11.41
C PRO A 302 3.20 32.42 10.87
N ALA A 303 3.19 33.45 11.72
CA ALA A 303 3.44 34.83 11.34
C ALA A 303 4.93 35.19 11.20
N GLU A 304 5.84 34.38 11.73
CA GLU A 304 7.28 34.69 11.83
C GLU A 304 8.10 33.80 10.89
N PRO A 305 8.45 34.25 9.68
CA PRO A 305 9.19 33.44 8.72
C PRO A 305 10.50 32.88 9.29
N GLY A 306 10.72 31.57 9.14
CA GLY A 306 11.90 30.93 9.68
C GLY A 306 11.74 29.44 9.95
N TYR A 307 12.86 28.81 10.30
CA TYR A 307 12.93 27.39 10.64
C TYR A 307 13.00 27.21 12.16
N THR A 308 12.09 26.41 12.71
CA THR A 308 12.16 25.95 14.11
C THR A 308 12.24 24.43 14.14
N SER A 309 13.03 23.86 15.05
CA SER A 309 13.37 22.45 14.99
C SER A 309 13.55 21.80 16.37
N VAL A 310 13.58 20.47 16.41
CA VAL A 310 13.83 19.68 17.61
C VAL A 310 14.64 18.41 17.29
N THR A 311 15.56 18.08 18.19
CA THR A 311 16.40 16.86 18.09
C THR A 311 15.98 15.79 19.08
N GLU A 312 15.55 16.18 20.28
CA GLU A 312 15.14 15.25 21.32
C GLU A 312 13.68 14.85 21.14
N TYR A 313 13.37 13.57 21.34
CA TYR A 313 11.98 13.11 21.33
C TYR A 313 11.26 13.58 22.59
N GLY A 314 9.98 13.91 22.43
CA GLY A 314 9.12 14.42 23.50
C GLY A 314 8.55 13.34 24.42
N GLY A 315 8.57 12.08 24.00
CA GLY A 315 8.06 10.94 24.75
C GLY A 315 7.67 9.77 23.85
N TYR A 316 7.05 8.75 24.44
CA TYR A 316 6.61 7.55 23.73
C TYR A 316 5.20 7.12 24.18
N ALA A 317 4.52 6.36 23.34
CA ALA A 317 3.14 5.92 23.53
C ALA A 317 3.00 4.67 24.41
N ASP A 318 1.76 4.25 24.68
CA ASP A 318 1.50 2.88 25.12
C ASP A 318 1.88 1.88 24.01
N TRP A 319 2.51 0.77 24.38
CA TRP A 319 2.99 -0.23 23.41
C TRP A 319 1.85 -0.97 22.69
N ASP A 320 0.68 -1.08 23.32
CA ASP A 320 -0.52 -1.71 22.79
C ASP A 320 -1.47 -0.71 22.12
N GLY A 321 -1.19 0.59 22.23
CA GLY A 321 -2.03 1.67 21.71
C GLY A 321 -3.33 1.90 22.47
N ALA A 322 -3.46 1.37 23.69
CA ALA A 322 -4.70 1.45 24.47
C ALA A 322 -5.13 2.90 24.75
N THR A 323 -4.19 3.84 24.85
CA THR A 323 -4.49 5.26 25.11
C THR A 323 -3.58 6.20 24.29
N GLY A 324 -3.89 7.50 24.31
CA GLY A 324 -3.04 8.58 23.80
C GLY A 324 -2.05 9.14 24.83
N THR A 325 -1.72 8.39 25.88
CA THR A 325 -0.82 8.85 26.94
C THR A 325 0.61 8.98 26.40
N ILE A 326 1.25 10.12 26.70
CA ILE A 326 2.66 10.32 26.42
C ILE A 326 3.46 10.03 27.67
N HIS A 327 4.25 8.97 27.63
CA HIS A 327 5.23 8.64 28.65
C HIS A 327 6.50 9.47 28.44
N ALA A 328 7.11 9.90 29.53
CA ALA A 328 8.34 10.68 29.47
C ALA A 328 9.49 9.84 28.89
N PRO A 329 10.43 10.46 28.15
CA PRO A 329 11.65 9.80 27.70
C PRO A 329 12.36 9.01 28.81
N ASP A 330 12.72 7.76 28.53
CA ASP A 330 13.48 6.91 29.44
C ASP A 330 14.46 6.00 28.67
N ASN A 331 15.18 5.15 29.41
CA ASN A 331 16.24 4.31 28.84
C ASN A 331 15.72 3.00 28.22
N THR A 332 14.41 2.77 28.17
CA THR A 332 13.81 1.59 27.51
C THR A 332 13.67 1.80 26.00
N ILE A 333 13.71 3.05 25.55
CA ILE A 333 13.63 3.43 24.14
C ILE A 333 15.05 3.51 23.56
N SER A 334 15.28 2.75 22.49
CA SER A 334 16.51 2.79 21.71
C SER A 334 16.73 4.19 21.12
N THR A 335 17.99 4.60 21.01
CA THR A 335 18.36 5.94 20.51
C THR A 335 19.38 5.90 19.37
N GLU A 336 19.63 4.72 18.80
CA GLU A 336 20.56 4.49 17.69
C GLU A 336 20.11 3.34 16.80
N GLY A 337 20.71 3.23 15.61
CA GLY A 337 20.50 2.11 14.70
C GLY A 337 19.15 2.11 13.99
N GLY A 338 18.49 3.27 13.88
CA GLY A 338 17.16 3.40 13.27
C GLY A 338 16.00 2.91 14.15
N SER A 339 16.26 2.68 15.44
CA SER A 339 15.34 2.08 16.41
C SER A 339 14.88 3.09 17.46
N GLY A 340 13.66 2.94 17.97
CA GLY A 340 13.08 3.82 19.00
C GLY A 340 13.06 5.29 18.57
N SER A 341 13.73 6.17 19.32
CA SER A 341 13.87 7.59 18.98
C SER A 341 14.87 7.87 17.84
N ASP A 342 15.48 6.84 17.26
CA ASP A 342 16.33 6.97 16.08
C ASP A 342 15.56 6.64 14.78
N ARG A 343 14.26 6.31 14.86
CA ARG A 343 13.40 6.13 13.68
C ARG A 343 13.32 7.38 12.81
N LEU A 344 13.43 8.58 13.40
CA LEU A 344 13.67 9.83 12.68
C LEU A 344 15.13 10.22 12.81
N GLN A 345 15.92 10.06 11.75
CA GLN A 345 17.34 10.39 11.70
C GLN A 345 17.59 11.91 11.78
N VAL A 346 18.73 12.28 12.36
CA VAL A 346 19.19 13.68 12.37
C VAL A 346 19.59 14.07 10.95
N HIS A 347 19.04 15.18 10.46
CA HIS A 347 19.34 15.74 9.15
C HIS A 347 19.71 17.21 9.27
N SER A 348 20.41 17.75 8.26
CA SER A 348 20.83 19.16 8.23
C SER A 348 19.98 19.96 7.25
N LYS A 349 19.24 20.95 7.75
CA LYS A 349 18.41 21.87 6.94
C LYS A 349 18.54 23.28 7.52
N PHE A 350 18.52 24.29 6.65
CA PHE A 350 18.55 25.71 7.04
C PHE A 350 19.67 26.10 8.05
N ASN A 351 20.85 25.48 7.93
CA ASN A 351 21.99 25.61 8.86
C ASN A 351 21.74 25.10 10.29
N ASP A 352 20.74 24.25 10.49
CA ASP A 352 20.44 23.56 11.74
C ASP A 352 20.48 22.04 11.56
N SER A 353 20.68 21.29 12.65
CA SER A 353 20.71 19.82 12.65
C SER A 353 19.70 19.27 13.65
N ALA A 354 18.63 18.68 13.14
CA ALA A 354 17.46 18.26 13.92
C ALA A 354 16.86 16.96 13.38
N ARG A 355 15.94 16.35 14.14
CA ARG A 355 15.16 15.17 13.69
C ARG A 355 13.84 15.57 13.04
N PHE A 356 13.23 16.64 13.53
CA PHE A 356 12.00 17.23 13.00
C PHE A 356 12.08 18.75 13.05
N GLY A 357 11.53 19.43 12.04
CA GLY A 357 11.40 20.88 12.06
C GLY A 357 10.36 21.40 11.09
N VAL A 358 9.96 22.64 11.33
CA VAL A 358 8.95 23.37 10.57
C VAL A 358 9.57 24.65 10.04
N TYR A 359 9.49 24.85 8.73
CA TYR A 359 9.74 26.14 8.10
C TYR A 359 8.40 26.84 7.86
N THR A 360 8.28 28.07 8.34
CA THR A 360 7.13 28.93 8.02
C THR A 360 7.58 30.03 7.06
N HIS A 361 6.75 30.28 6.05
CA HIS A 361 6.95 31.38 5.10
C HIS A 361 6.30 32.70 5.53
N GLY A 362 5.58 32.71 6.66
CA GLY A 362 4.76 33.86 7.07
C GLY A 362 3.39 33.89 6.37
N TRP A 363 2.50 34.74 6.86
CA TRP A 363 1.26 35.09 6.16
C TRP A 363 1.57 35.93 4.90
N GLY A 364 0.82 35.69 3.81
CA GLY A 364 0.79 36.56 2.62
C GLY A 364 0.55 38.05 2.95
N GLU A 365 0.88 38.96 2.03
CA GLU A 365 1.55 40.25 2.27
C GLU A 365 1.12 41.06 3.54
N GLY A 366 1.80 40.78 4.66
CA GLY A 366 1.85 41.63 5.87
C GLY A 366 3.16 41.58 6.66
N GLY A 367 4.11 40.71 6.30
CA GLY A 367 5.42 40.57 6.93
C GLY A 367 6.50 41.40 6.25
N GLY A 368 6.75 42.60 6.76
CA GLY A 368 7.76 43.50 6.20
C GLY A 368 9.19 42.92 6.24
N GLY A 369 9.72 42.60 5.06
CA GLY A 369 11.14 42.74 4.76
C GLY A 369 11.96 41.46 4.68
N GLY A 370 12.09 40.94 3.45
CA GLY A 370 13.36 40.45 2.95
C GLY A 370 13.47 38.95 2.69
N GLY A 371 13.13 38.55 1.47
CA GLY A 371 13.81 37.46 0.77
C GLY A 371 13.04 36.15 0.64
N GLY A 372 12.21 36.06 -0.39
CA GLY A 372 12.17 34.85 -1.21
C GLY A 372 11.01 33.85 -1.06
N GLY A 373 9.94 34.17 -0.35
CA GLY A 373 8.68 33.42 -0.42
C GLY A 373 7.54 34.42 -0.70
N GLY A 374 6.96 34.38 -1.90
CA GLY A 374 5.75 35.16 -2.18
C GLY A 374 4.55 34.57 -1.45
N ALA A 375 3.47 35.32 -1.34
CA ALA A 375 2.18 34.75 -0.95
C ALA A 375 1.83 33.61 -1.95
N CYS A 376 1.54 32.42 -1.43
CA CYS A 376 1.10 31.32 -2.28
C CYS A 376 -0.36 31.55 -2.67
N GLY A 377 -0.63 31.54 -3.97
CA GLY A 377 -1.98 31.62 -4.52
C GLY A 377 -2.41 30.30 -5.14
N ASP A 378 -3.73 30.11 -5.25
CA ASP A 378 -4.31 29.00 -6.00
C ASP A 378 -4.04 29.18 -7.50
N VAL A 379 -3.31 28.23 -8.09
CA VAL A 379 -2.96 28.23 -9.51
C VAL A 379 -3.46 26.92 -10.14
N GLU A 380 -4.16 27.03 -11.27
CA GLU A 380 -4.57 25.86 -12.04
C GLU A 380 -3.39 25.32 -12.86
N LEU A 381 -2.88 24.16 -12.46
CA LEU A 381 -1.79 23.46 -13.16
C LEU A 381 -2.33 22.56 -14.28
N PRO A 382 -1.68 22.50 -15.45
CA PRO A 382 -2.07 21.58 -16.52
C PRO A 382 -1.67 20.11 -16.20
N PRO A 383 -2.41 19.10 -16.66
CA PRO A 383 -2.01 17.69 -16.51
C PRO A 383 -0.73 17.39 -17.31
N VAL A 384 -0.07 16.29 -16.97
CA VAL A 384 1.11 15.85 -17.72
C VAL A 384 0.78 15.50 -19.19
N GLU A 385 1.76 15.66 -20.08
CA GLU A 385 1.63 15.38 -21.50
C GLU A 385 2.25 14.03 -21.87
N ALA A 386 1.82 13.45 -23.01
CA ALA A 386 2.44 12.25 -23.60
C ALA A 386 2.58 11.04 -22.65
N PHE A 387 1.67 10.90 -21.69
CA PHE A 387 1.70 9.84 -20.68
C PHE A 387 1.60 8.43 -21.28
N GLN A 388 2.52 7.56 -20.87
CA GLN A 388 2.65 6.17 -21.32
C GLN A 388 3.08 5.28 -20.16
N LEU A 389 2.63 4.03 -20.19
CA LEU A 389 2.97 3.00 -19.22
C LEU A 389 3.67 1.84 -19.91
N GLU A 390 4.73 1.32 -19.28
CA GLU A 390 5.42 0.10 -19.69
C GLU A 390 5.57 -0.84 -18.50
N ALA A 391 4.94 -2.01 -18.56
CA ALA A 391 5.11 -3.04 -17.53
C ALA A 391 6.42 -3.82 -17.77
N THR A 392 7.43 -3.55 -16.97
CA THR A 392 8.79 -4.08 -17.10
C THR A 392 9.00 -5.38 -16.31
N ALA A 393 8.31 -5.51 -15.18
CA ALA A 393 8.34 -6.70 -14.34
C ALA A 393 6.95 -7.00 -13.76
N TYR A 394 6.78 -8.19 -13.19
CA TYR A 394 5.50 -8.60 -12.61
C TYR A 394 5.05 -7.70 -11.44
N ASN A 395 5.96 -6.97 -10.81
CA ASN A 395 5.71 -6.08 -9.69
C ASN A 395 6.06 -4.62 -9.99
N GLU A 396 6.30 -4.27 -11.26
CA GLU A 396 6.84 -2.95 -11.65
C GLU A 396 6.27 -2.46 -12.98
N ILE A 397 5.86 -1.19 -12.98
CA ILE A 397 5.44 -0.43 -14.16
C ILE A 397 6.26 0.86 -14.21
N TYR A 398 6.80 1.23 -15.37
CA TYR A 398 7.37 2.55 -15.61
C TYR A 398 6.32 3.49 -16.19
N ALA A 399 6.16 4.64 -15.53
CA ALA A 399 5.35 5.75 -16.00
C ALA A 399 6.25 6.79 -16.67
N THR A 400 6.05 7.03 -17.97
CA THR A 400 6.78 8.05 -18.73
C THR A 400 5.85 9.14 -19.21
N PHE A 401 6.19 10.39 -18.94
CA PHE A 401 5.39 11.56 -19.29
C PHE A 401 6.27 12.80 -19.52
N ARG A 402 5.67 13.86 -20.05
CA ARG A 402 6.32 15.15 -20.26
C ARG A 402 5.69 16.20 -19.34
N ILE A 403 6.53 16.98 -18.66
CA ILE A 403 6.08 18.14 -17.88
C ILE A 403 5.62 19.23 -18.87
N PRO A 404 4.39 19.75 -18.76
CA PRO A 404 3.90 20.81 -19.63
C PRO A 404 4.60 22.14 -19.35
N GLU A 405 4.31 23.16 -20.17
CA GLU A 405 4.64 24.54 -19.81
C GLU A 405 3.79 24.97 -18.61
N LEU A 406 4.41 25.57 -17.59
CA LEU A 406 3.75 25.95 -16.35
C LEU A 406 3.36 27.43 -16.33
N PRO A 407 2.33 27.81 -15.55
CA PRO A 407 2.03 29.22 -15.25
C PRO A 407 3.23 29.95 -14.64
N GLU A 408 3.28 31.27 -14.81
CA GLU A 408 4.37 32.09 -14.28
C GLU A 408 4.43 31.98 -12.75
N GLY A 409 5.60 31.64 -12.21
CA GLY A 409 5.84 31.49 -10.77
C GLY A 409 5.64 30.08 -10.22
N SER A 410 5.12 29.14 -11.01
CA SER A 410 4.99 27.73 -10.60
C SER A 410 6.25 26.94 -10.99
N GLU A 411 6.78 26.18 -10.04
CA GLU A 411 7.87 25.24 -10.22
C GLU A 411 7.46 23.88 -9.64
N VAL A 412 7.76 22.79 -10.35
CA VAL A 412 7.44 21.44 -9.86
C VAL A 412 8.22 21.16 -8.57
N SER A 413 7.51 20.80 -7.51
CA SER A 413 8.10 20.47 -6.21
C SER A 413 8.06 18.97 -5.92
N ARG A 414 7.03 18.28 -6.41
CA ARG A 414 6.80 16.87 -6.11
C ARG A 414 6.12 16.16 -7.27
N LEU A 415 6.54 14.93 -7.53
CA LEU A 415 5.84 14.00 -8.43
C LEU A 415 5.00 13.04 -7.58
N ARG A 416 3.80 12.70 -8.08
CA ARG A 416 2.90 11.76 -7.43
C ARG A 416 2.42 10.74 -8.45
N ALA A 417 2.34 9.50 -8.02
CA ALA A 417 1.76 8.42 -8.80
C ALA A 417 0.79 7.64 -7.94
N TYR A 418 -0.29 7.18 -8.56
CA TYR A 418 -1.35 6.44 -7.92
C TYR A 418 -1.69 5.23 -8.76
N TRP A 419 -2.14 4.17 -8.10
CA TRP A 419 -2.66 3.01 -8.80
C TRP A 419 -3.91 2.47 -8.11
N GLN A 420 -4.78 1.86 -8.91
CA GLN A 420 -5.95 1.14 -8.45
C GLN A 420 -6.09 -0.15 -9.23
N THR A 421 -6.58 -1.19 -8.56
CA THR A 421 -6.93 -2.48 -9.17
C THR A 421 -8.24 -2.99 -8.56
N PRO A 422 -9.16 -3.59 -9.36
CA PRO A 422 -9.11 -3.73 -10.81
C PRO A 422 -9.12 -2.38 -11.56
N GLU A 423 -8.87 -2.42 -12.87
CA GLU A 423 -8.90 -1.23 -13.74
C GLU A 423 -10.22 -0.45 -13.61
N THR A 424 -10.13 0.87 -13.70
CA THR A 424 -11.25 1.81 -13.58
C THR A 424 -11.19 2.88 -14.67
N ASP A 425 -12.36 3.29 -15.16
CA ASP A 425 -12.49 4.42 -16.07
C ASP A 425 -12.45 5.79 -15.34
N ASP A 426 -12.49 5.77 -14.01
CA ASP A 426 -12.54 6.93 -13.12
C ASP A 426 -11.60 6.74 -11.93
N LEU A 427 -10.32 7.12 -12.12
CA LEU A 427 -9.31 7.02 -11.07
C LEU A 427 -9.42 8.23 -10.13
N GLN A 428 -9.71 7.98 -8.86
CA GLN A 428 -9.83 9.00 -7.81
C GLN A 428 -8.70 8.84 -6.79
N THR A 429 -8.01 9.94 -6.44
CA THR A 429 -6.90 9.91 -5.46
C THR A 429 -7.36 9.47 -4.07
N ALA A 430 -8.62 9.73 -3.72
CA ALA A 430 -9.21 9.33 -2.44
C ALA A 430 -9.22 7.81 -2.24
N SER A 431 -9.54 7.03 -3.29
CA SER A 431 -9.59 5.56 -3.22
C SER A 431 -8.34 4.87 -3.78
N ALA A 432 -7.56 5.55 -4.63
CA ALA A 432 -6.35 4.98 -5.21
C ALA A 432 -5.20 4.90 -4.18
N THR A 433 -4.34 3.90 -4.34
CA THR A 433 -3.11 3.77 -3.53
C THR A 433 -2.04 4.70 -4.09
N GLU A 434 -1.44 5.56 -3.27
CA GLU A 434 -0.28 6.36 -3.69
C GLU A 434 0.94 5.44 -3.73
N ALA A 435 1.68 5.50 -4.85
CA ALA A 435 2.90 4.72 -5.04
C ALA A 435 4.01 5.21 -4.11
N THR A 436 4.72 4.27 -3.50
CA THR A 436 5.95 4.53 -2.75
C THR A 436 7.15 4.66 -3.69
N GLY A 437 8.25 5.22 -3.20
CA GLY A 437 9.51 5.27 -3.96
C GLY A 437 9.51 6.14 -5.20
N ILE A 438 8.57 7.08 -5.28
CA ILE A 438 8.59 8.11 -6.31
C ILE A 438 9.78 9.05 -6.03
N PRO A 439 10.71 9.21 -6.99
CA PRO A 439 11.88 10.05 -6.79
C PRO A 439 11.52 11.50 -6.46
N SER A 440 12.32 12.13 -5.59
CA SER A 440 12.21 13.56 -5.31
C SER A 440 12.57 14.40 -6.54
N VAL A 441 12.00 15.61 -6.63
CA VAL A 441 12.35 16.57 -7.69
C VAL A 441 13.54 17.40 -7.26
N CYS A 442 14.54 17.52 -8.12
CA CYS A 442 15.73 18.31 -7.85
C CYS A 442 15.38 19.79 -7.64
N GLN A 443 15.69 20.34 -6.46
CA GLN A 443 15.48 21.76 -6.16
C GLN A 443 16.67 22.63 -6.58
N SER A 444 17.81 22.00 -6.92
CA SER A 444 18.97 22.69 -7.47
C SER A 444 19.79 21.76 -8.35
N ASP A 445 20.53 22.33 -9.30
CA ASP A 445 21.41 21.56 -10.21
C ASP A 445 22.59 20.85 -9.49
N MET A 446 22.74 21.03 -8.17
CA MET A 446 23.79 20.40 -7.36
C MET A 446 23.28 19.20 -6.55
N GLU A 447 21.97 19.00 -6.51
CA GLU A 447 21.36 17.87 -5.83
C GLU A 447 21.60 16.59 -6.63
N VAL A 448 21.78 15.47 -5.92
CA VAL A 448 22.00 14.14 -6.49
C VAL A 448 20.93 13.21 -5.94
N ASP A 449 20.63 12.12 -6.65
CA ASP A 449 19.58 11.16 -6.30
C ASP A 449 18.16 11.76 -6.30
N CYS A 450 17.91 12.68 -7.24
CA CYS A 450 16.62 13.29 -7.54
C CYS A 450 16.38 13.27 -9.07
N VAL A 451 15.15 13.58 -9.49
CA VAL A 451 14.76 13.68 -10.90
C VAL A 451 14.62 15.15 -11.31
N ASP A 452 15.24 15.51 -12.42
CA ASP A 452 15.00 16.77 -13.11
C ASP A 452 13.61 16.74 -13.77
N ALA A 453 12.69 17.59 -13.30
CA ALA A 453 11.32 17.68 -13.80
C ALA A 453 10.96 19.12 -14.19
N LYS A 454 11.76 19.75 -15.05
CA LYS A 454 11.52 21.14 -15.48
C LYS A 454 10.47 21.18 -16.61
N PRO A 455 9.81 22.33 -16.84
CA PRO A 455 8.88 22.49 -17.96
C PRO A 455 9.47 22.01 -19.27
N GLY A 456 8.78 21.06 -19.89
CA GLY A 456 9.14 20.45 -21.15
C GLY A 456 10.03 19.21 -21.10
N ASP A 457 10.55 18.84 -19.92
CA ASP A 457 11.34 17.63 -19.72
C ASP A 457 10.46 16.37 -19.82
N THR A 458 11.07 15.28 -20.28
CA THR A 458 10.45 13.94 -20.25
C THR A 458 10.97 13.20 -19.03
N VAL A 459 10.06 12.83 -18.16
CA VAL A 459 10.31 12.16 -16.89
C VAL A 459 9.85 10.71 -16.98
N SER A 460 10.61 9.81 -16.36
CA SER A 460 10.25 8.39 -16.22
C SER A 460 10.43 7.98 -14.77
N ILE A 461 9.36 7.51 -14.13
CA ILE A 461 9.35 7.08 -12.73
C ILE A 461 8.93 5.61 -12.62
N PRO A 462 9.60 4.81 -11.76
CA PRO A 462 9.17 3.46 -11.47
C PRO A 462 7.96 3.49 -10.51
N ILE A 463 7.04 2.55 -10.70
CA ILE A 463 5.92 2.26 -9.81
C ILE A 463 6.04 0.78 -9.46
N ASP A 464 6.44 0.50 -8.23
CA ASP A 464 6.82 -0.84 -7.77
C ASP A 464 5.83 -1.43 -6.76
N GLN A 465 6.19 -2.56 -6.17
CA GLN A 465 5.39 -3.31 -5.19
C GLN A 465 3.97 -3.63 -5.66
N LEU A 466 3.83 -3.88 -6.97
CA LEU A 466 2.59 -4.33 -7.60
C LEU A 466 2.48 -5.85 -7.54
N PHE A 467 1.27 -6.37 -7.66
CA PHE A 467 1.03 -7.80 -7.90
C PHE A 467 1.19 -8.16 -9.38
N GLY A 468 1.69 -9.37 -9.63
CA GLY A 468 1.84 -9.93 -10.98
C GLY A 468 0.55 -10.51 -11.54
N ASN A 469 0.36 -10.38 -12.86
CA ASN A 469 -0.85 -10.77 -13.58
C ASN A 469 -2.10 -10.00 -13.11
N TYR A 470 -1.95 -8.70 -12.89
CA TYR A 470 -3.05 -7.78 -12.57
C TYR A 470 -3.07 -6.64 -13.58
N THR A 471 -4.27 -6.15 -13.84
CA THR A 471 -4.45 -4.90 -14.59
C THR A 471 -4.71 -3.77 -13.61
N TYR A 472 -3.97 -2.69 -13.81
CA TYR A 472 -4.01 -1.49 -12.99
C TYR A 472 -4.39 -0.31 -13.86
N THR A 473 -5.20 0.58 -13.30
CA THR A 473 -5.24 1.97 -13.77
C THR A 473 -4.21 2.75 -12.96
N VAL A 474 -3.24 3.34 -13.65
CA VAL A 474 -2.15 4.10 -13.04
C VAL A 474 -2.30 5.56 -13.44
N GLY A 475 -2.31 6.44 -12.45
CA GLY A 475 -2.38 7.88 -12.63
C GLY A 475 -1.09 8.57 -12.17
N VAL A 476 -0.73 9.65 -12.83
CA VAL A 476 0.36 10.53 -12.41
C VAL A 476 -0.11 11.98 -12.34
N ALA A 477 0.40 12.68 -11.34
CA ALA A 477 0.22 14.11 -11.13
C ALA A 477 1.51 14.71 -10.58
N TYR A 478 1.58 16.03 -10.52
CA TYR A 478 2.66 16.75 -9.88
C TYR A 478 2.10 17.91 -9.06
N GLU A 479 2.86 18.34 -8.06
CA GLU A 479 2.57 19.51 -7.25
C GLU A 479 3.60 20.60 -7.52
N ASP A 480 3.19 21.85 -7.37
CA ASP A 480 4.11 22.99 -7.37
C ASP A 480 4.62 23.34 -5.95
N THR A 481 5.52 24.31 -5.84
CA THR A 481 6.07 24.79 -4.57
C THR A 481 5.03 25.41 -3.63
N CYS A 482 3.83 25.73 -4.12
CA CYS A 482 2.71 26.28 -3.36
C CYS A 482 1.62 25.24 -3.05
N THR A 483 1.90 23.95 -3.22
CA THR A 483 0.96 22.82 -2.97
C THR A 483 -0.24 22.77 -3.93
N ASN A 484 -0.19 23.49 -5.06
CA ASN A 484 -1.18 23.29 -6.12
C ASN A 484 -0.90 21.95 -6.80
N GLU A 485 -1.94 21.13 -7.02
CA GLU A 485 -1.82 19.81 -7.66
C GLU A 485 -2.38 19.85 -9.09
N SER A 486 -1.68 19.23 -10.03
CA SER A 486 -2.17 19.05 -11.40
C SER A 486 -3.27 17.99 -11.48
N PRO A 487 -4.21 18.07 -12.45
CA PRO A 487 -5.12 16.96 -12.72
C PRO A 487 -4.37 15.67 -13.08
N LEU A 488 -4.93 14.52 -12.68
CA LEU A 488 -4.39 13.21 -13.02
C LEU A 488 -4.42 12.95 -14.53
N ALA A 489 -3.29 12.50 -15.08
CA ALA A 489 -3.29 11.73 -16.32
C ALA A 489 -3.19 10.26 -15.97
N PHE A 490 -4.10 9.42 -16.48
CA PHE A 490 -4.11 8.00 -16.17
C PHE A 490 -4.29 7.13 -17.42
N ALA A 491 -3.83 5.89 -17.30
CA ALA A 491 -3.86 4.86 -18.33
C ALA A 491 -3.79 3.47 -17.68
N ASP A 492 -4.12 2.44 -18.45
CA ASP A 492 -4.09 1.07 -17.95
C ASP A 492 -2.80 0.35 -18.36
N ALA A 493 -2.32 -0.50 -17.47
CA ALA A 493 -1.23 -1.42 -17.75
C ALA A 493 -1.45 -2.75 -17.02
N THR A 494 -1.06 -3.84 -17.67
CA THR A 494 -1.14 -5.19 -17.09
C THR A 494 0.25 -5.68 -16.77
N THR A 495 0.50 -6.02 -15.50
CA THR A 495 1.77 -6.60 -15.08
C THR A 495 1.92 -8.03 -15.62
N PRO A 496 3.13 -8.44 -16.04
CA PRO A 496 3.43 -9.82 -16.38
C PRO A 496 3.08 -10.80 -15.26
N THR A 497 2.91 -12.08 -15.61
CA THR A 497 2.73 -13.13 -14.61
C THR A 497 3.94 -13.23 -13.68
N GLN A 498 3.66 -13.27 -12.37
CA GLN A 498 4.71 -13.48 -11.37
C GLN A 498 5.41 -14.81 -11.65
N PRO A 499 6.75 -14.82 -11.83
CA PRO A 499 7.49 -16.06 -11.94
C PRO A 499 7.45 -16.73 -10.57
N PHE A 500 6.58 -17.71 -10.39
CA PHE A 500 6.53 -18.46 -9.13
C PHE A 500 7.92 -19.05 -8.86
N GLN A 501 8.61 -18.53 -7.84
CA GLN A 501 9.48 -19.37 -7.01
C GLN A 501 8.53 -20.45 -6.50
N THR A 502 8.66 -21.67 -7.03
CA THR A 502 7.74 -22.76 -6.74
C THR A 502 7.85 -23.13 -5.25
N ILE A 503 7.08 -22.45 -4.41
CA ILE A 503 6.98 -22.75 -2.98
C ILE A 503 6.44 -24.19 -2.85
N ASP A 504 7.16 -25.00 -2.08
CA ASP A 504 6.96 -26.43 -1.91
C ASP A 504 5.74 -26.80 -1.05
N GLY A 505 4.55 -26.27 -1.36
CA GLY A 505 3.33 -26.44 -0.55
C GLY A 505 2.13 -27.08 -1.25
N ALA A 506 1.84 -26.72 -2.51
CA ALA A 506 0.52 -26.92 -3.12
C ALA A 506 0.19 -28.37 -3.57
N CYS A 507 0.97 -29.37 -3.18
CA CYS A 507 0.75 -30.78 -3.53
C CYS A 507 0.87 -31.70 -2.29
N PHE A 508 0.18 -31.38 -1.20
CA PHE A 508 0.25 -32.04 0.12
C PHE A 508 0.43 -33.56 0.08
N ILE A 509 -0.45 -34.27 -0.65
CA ILE A 509 -0.44 -35.74 -0.74
C ILE A 509 0.80 -36.26 -1.49
N ALA A 510 1.18 -35.59 -2.59
CA ALA A 510 2.32 -35.98 -3.40
C ALA A 510 3.64 -35.63 -2.70
N THR A 511 3.74 -34.45 -2.08
CA THR A 511 4.88 -34.07 -1.23
C THR A 511 5.06 -35.06 -0.07
N ALA A 512 3.98 -35.47 0.60
CA ALA A 512 4.03 -36.50 1.65
C ALA A 512 4.47 -37.87 1.11
N ALA A 513 4.03 -38.23 -0.10
CA ALA A 513 4.43 -39.48 -0.74
C ALA A 513 5.91 -39.49 -1.09
N TRP A 514 6.43 -38.53 -1.85
CA TRP A 514 7.82 -38.51 -2.33
C TRP A 514 8.84 -38.02 -1.30
N GLY A 515 8.42 -37.29 -0.27
CA GLY A 515 9.30 -36.83 0.82
C GLY A 515 10.19 -35.63 0.47
N ALA A 516 9.97 -35.04 -0.71
CA ALA A 516 10.67 -33.87 -1.22
C ALA A 516 9.80 -33.24 -2.32
N GLY A 517 9.72 -31.90 -2.36
CA GLY A 517 8.93 -31.16 -3.35
C GLY A 517 9.54 -31.15 -4.76
N TRP A 518 10.83 -31.48 -4.87
CA TRP A 518 11.68 -31.32 -6.06
C TRP A 518 11.90 -32.60 -6.89
N VAL A 519 11.12 -33.65 -6.69
CA VAL A 519 11.23 -34.88 -7.50
C VAL A 519 10.60 -34.65 -8.88
N GLU A 520 11.21 -35.16 -9.96
CA GLU A 520 10.79 -34.93 -11.35
C GLU A 520 9.29 -35.19 -11.59
N GLU A 521 8.75 -36.25 -10.99
CA GLU A 521 7.34 -36.62 -11.08
C GLU A 521 6.39 -35.57 -10.46
N LEU A 522 6.82 -34.90 -9.38
CA LEU A 522 6.03 -33.90 -8.69
C LEU A 522 6.04 -32.56 -9.43
N ARG A 523 7.18 -32.18 -10.00
CA ARG A 523 7.30 -31.00 -10.86
C ARG A 523 6.43 -31.13 -12.11
N ALA A 524 6.42 -32.30 -12.74
CA ALA A 524 5.57 -32.56 -13.90
C ALA A 524 4.07 -32.43 -13.57
N LEU A 525 3.63 -32.97 -12.44
CA LEU A 525 2.24 -32.86 -11.99
C LEU A 525 1.82 -31.42 -11.67
N ARG A 526 2.71 -30.63 -11.05
CA ARG A 526 2.49 -29.21 -10.74
C ARG A 526 2.29 -28.41 -12.03
N TRP A 527 3.22 -28.52 -12.96
CA TRP A 527 3.14 -27.83 -14.24
C TRP A 527 1.87 -28.23 -15.02
N PHE A 528 1.53 -29.51 -15.05
CA PHE A 528 0.32 -29.97 -15.74
C PHE A 528 -0.97 -29.39 -15.15
N ARG A 529 -1.03 -29.24 -13.82
CA ARG A 529 -2.15 -28.56 -13.14
C ARG A 529 -2.21 -27.10 -13.58
N ASP A 530 -1.09 -26.41 -13.51
CA ASP A 530 -1.01 -24.97 -13.73
C ASP A 530 -1.36 -24.61 -15.19
N GLU A 531 -0.89 -25.40 -16.15
CA GLU A 531 -1.10 -25.15 -17.59
C GLU A 531 -2.47 -25.62 -18.09
N TYR A 532 -2.92 -26.82 -17.70
CA TYR A 532 -4.10 -27.45 -18.31
C TYR A 532 -5.34 -27.51 -17.43
N MET A 533 -5.20 -27.40 -16.11
CA MET A 533 -6.35 -27.53 -15.21
C MET A 533 -6.95 -26.19 -14.77
N VAL A 534 -6.17 -25.11 -14.68
CA VAL A 534 -6.64 -23.81 -14.16
C VAL A 534 -7.80 -23.22 -14.99
N GLY A 535 -7.89 -23.53 -16.29
CA GLY A 535 -8.96 -23.05 -17.16
C GLY A 535 -10.19 -23.97 -17.31
N GLN A 536 -10.28 -25.08 -16.56
CA GLN A 536 -11.35 -26.07 -16.74
C GLN A 536 -12.38 -26.00 -15.59
N PRO A 537 -13.69 -25.82 -15.87
CA PRO A 537 -14.72 -25.71 -14.82
C PRO A 537 -14.77 -26.90 -13.84
N ILE A 538 -14.44 -28.10 -14.32
CA ILE A 538 -14.40 -29.32 -13.51
C ILE A 538 -13.22 -29.37 -12.53
N ALA A 539 -12.18 -28.57 -12.75
CA ALA A 539 -11.02 -28.51 -11.88
C ALA A 539 -11.34 -27.83 -10.55
N HIS A 540 -12.24 -26.85 -10.52
CA HIS A 540 -12.58 -26.10 -9.30
C HIS A 540 -13.17 -27.00 -8.20
N ASP A 541 -14.10 -27.90 -8.54
CA ASP A 541 -14.70 -28.82 -7.55
C ASP A 541 -13.70 -29.88 -7.06
N MET A 542 -12.83 -30.36 -7.96
CA MET A 542 -11.79 -31.32 -7.60
C MET A 542 -10.70 -30.68 -6.74
N VAL A 543 -10.34 -29.43 -7.03
CA VAL A 543 -9.41 -28.61 -6.23
C VAL A 543 -10.02 -28.32 -4.86
N ARG A 544 -11.27 -27.86 -4.78
CA ARG A 544 -11.98 -27.66 -3.49
C ARG A 544 -11.98 -28.92 -2.64
N MET A 545 -12.26 -30.08 -3.22
CA MET A 545 -12.19 -31.37 -2.52
C MET A 545 -10.75 -31.72 -2.10
N TYR A 546 -9.77 -31.46 -2.96
CA TYR A 546 -8.36 -31.69 -2.67
C TYR A 546 -7.85 -30.81 -1.52
N TYR A 547 -8.24 -29.54 -1.45
CA TYR A 547 -7.87 -28.67 -0.34
C TYR A 547 -8.67 -28.98 0.93
N ALA A 548 -9.94 -29.38 0.83
CA ALA A 548 -10.75 -29.78 1.97
C ALA A 548 -10.25 -31.04 2.69
N TYR A 549 -9.74 -32.04 1.95
CA TYR A 549 -9.34 -33.34 2.53
C TYR A 549 -7.85 -33.67 2.39
N GLY A 550 -7.14 -32.99 1.49
CA GLY A 550 -5.75 -33.27 1.14
C GLY A 550 -4.75 -33.09 2.28
N PRO A 551 -4.83 -32.02 3.10
CA PRO A 551 -3.93 -31.84 4.25
C PRO A 551 -4.05 -32.98 5.27
N THR A 552 -5.28 -33.40 5.58
CA THR A 552 -5.55 -34.50 6.53
C THR A 552 -5.03 -35.84 6.00
N LEU A 553 -5.29 -36.15 4.73
CA LEU A 553 -4.79 -37.36 4.07
C LEU A 553 -3.26 -37.35 3.97
N ALA A 554 -2.64 -36.21 3.66
CA ALA A 554 -1.20 -36.05 3.61
C ALA A 554 -0.54 -36.32 4.97
N LYS A 555 -1.14 -35.83 6.06
CA LYS A 555 -0.67 -36.10 7.44
C LYS A 555 -0.78 -37.58 7.80
N MET A 556 -1.84 -38.25 7.37
CA MET A 556 -2.04 -39.68 7.62
C MET A 556 -1.01 -40.58 6.91
N ILE A 557 -0.54 -40.18 5.72
CA ILE A 557 0.39 -41.01 4.93
C ILE A 557 1.88 -40.67 5.17
N ARG A 558 2.20 -39.46 5.67
CA ARG A 558 3.57 -38.91 5.75
C ARG A 558 4.56 -39.83 6.47
N ASP A 559 4.11 -40.47 7.55
CA ASP A 559 4.97 -41.31 8.41
C ASP A 559 4.75 -42.81 8.20
N VAL A 560 4.02 -43.20 7.15
CA VAL A 560 3.66 -44.59 6.86
C VAL A 560 4.30 -45.03 5.54
N PRO A 561 5.49 -45.67 5.55
CA PRO A 561 6.23 -46.01 4.33
C PRO A 561 5.43 -46.84 3.31
N PRO A 562 4.62 -47.84 3.70
CA PRO A 562 3.77 -48.57 2.75
C PRO A 562 2.69 -47.68 2.10
N ALA A 563 2.11 -46.74 2.83
CA ALA A 563 1.10 -45.82 2.30
C ALA A 563 1.71 -44.84 1.29
N ARG A 564 2.91 -44.32 1.59
CA ARG A 564 3.68 -43.49 0.64
C ARG A 564 3.98 -44.24 -0.65
N ALA A 565 4.40 -45.50 -0.55
CA ALA A 565 4.66 -46.34 -1.72
C ALA A 565 3.39 -46.58 -2.57
N ALA A 566 2.25 -46.80 -1.92
CA ALA A 566 0.96 -46.94 -2.60
C ALA A 566 0.53 -45.65 -3.32
N VAL A 567 0.69 -44.49 -2.69
CA VAL A 567 0.39 -43.19 -3.30
C VAL A 567 1.31 -42.91 -4.49
N ARG A 568 2.61 -43.18 -4.37
CA ARG A 568 3.55 -43.08 -5.52
C ARG A 568 3.14 -44.00 -6.66
N LEU A 569 2.71 -45.23 -6.36
CA LEU A 569 2.25 -46.18 -7.37
C LEU A 569 0.98 -45.69 -8.08
N MET A 570 0.05 -45.09 -7.34
CA MET A 570 -1.20 -44.54 -7.87
C MET A 570 -0.98 -43.29 -8.74
N LEU A 571 -0.08 -42.40 -8.32
CA LEU A 571 0.18 -41.13 -9.01
C LEU A 571 1.16 -41.25 -10.18
N ARG A 572 1.99 -42.31 -10.21
CA ARG A 572 2.99 -42.56 -11.27
C ARG A 572 2.46 -42.50 -12.70
N PRO A 573 1.31 -43.11 -13.05
CA PRO A 573 0.80 -43.05 -14.42
C PRO A 573 0.49 -41.61 -14.84
N VAL A 574 -0.13 -40.83 -13.96
CA VAL A 574 -0.47 -39.42 -14.20
C VAL A 574 0.80 -38.57 -14.29
N ALA A 575 1.76 -38.80 -13.39
CA ALA A 575 3.05 -38.11 -13.41
C ALA A 575 3.84 -38.39 -14.69
N ASN A 576 3.80 -39.61 -15.20
CA ASN A 576 4.46 -39.97 -16.46
C ASN A 576 3.79 -39.31 -17.68
N VAL A 577 2.45 -39.25 -17.69
CA VAL A 577 1.70 -38.54 -18.74
C VAL A 577 2.01 -37.05 -18.69
N ALA A 578 1.98 -36.44 -17.51
CA ALA A 578 2.35 -35.04 -17.30
C ALA A 578 3.79 -34.77 -17.77
N LYS A 579 4.75 -35.65 -17.43
CA LYS A 579 6.14 -35.55 -17.88
C LYS A 579 6.27 -35.62 -19.40
N SER A 580 5.49 -36.48 -20.06
CA SER A 580 5.48 -36.57 -21.52
C SER A 580 4.86 -35.34 -22.19
N ALA A 581 3.86 -34.72 -21.57
CA ALA A 581 3.25 -33.47 -22.07
C ALA A 581 4.22 -32.28 -21.96
N VAL A 582 4.90 -32.16 -20.80
CA VAL A 582 5.97 -31.15 -20.58
C VAL A 582 7.08 -31.28 -21.63
N LEU A 583 7.56 -32.50 -21.87
CA LEU A 583 8.61 -32.76 -22.86
C LEU A 583 8.14 -32.43 -24.29
N ALA A 584 6.88 -32.73 -24.63
CA ALA A 584 6.32 -32.43 -25.94
C ALA A 584 6.05 -30.93 -26.18
N GLU A 585 5.88 -30.11 -25.13
CA GLU A 585 5.86 -28.65 -25.24
C GLU A 585 7.24 -28.04 -25.33
N TYR A 586 8.17 -28.50 -24.50
CA TYR A 586 9.57 -28.12 -24.58
C TYR A 586 10.16 -28.40 -25.99
N GLU A 587 9.81 -29.52 -26.61
CA GLU A 587 10.21 -29.88 -27.98
C GLU A 587 9.47 -29.06 -29.06
N ARG A 588 8.24 -28.59 -28.80
CA ARG A 588 7.46 -27.72 -29.71
C ARG A 588 7.99 -26.30 -29.77
N GLU A 589 8.40 -25.75 -28.63
CA GLU A 589 8.85 -24.37 -28.49
C GLU A 589 10.27 -24.14 -29.02
N LYS A 590 11.15 -25.16 -28.96
CA LYS A 590 12.57 -25.03 -29.33
C LYS A 590 13.02 -25.86 -30.54
N GLY A 591 12.16 -26.68 -31.15
CA GLY A 591 12.53 -27.54 -32.28
C GLY A 591 13.43 -28.72 -31.90
N PRO A 592 13.67 -29.70 -32.80
CA PRO A 592 14.26 -30.98 -32.45
C PRO A 592 15.71 -30.87 -31.96
N ALA A 593 16.04 -31.66 -30.93
CA ALA A 593 17.26 -31.67 -30.11
C ALA A 593 18.63 -31.76 -30.82
N ALA A 594 18.67 -31.86 -32.16
CA ALA A 594 19.92 -31.93 -32.93
C ALA A 594 20.69 -30.60 -32.96
N ASP A 595 20.03 -29.46 -32.72
CA ASP A 595 20.66 -28.14 -32.74
C ASP A 595 21.33 -27.78 -31.39
N TYR A 596 20.88 -28.38 -30.29
CA TYR A 596 21.32 -28.00 -28.94
C TYR A 596 22.68 -28.59 -28.56
N GLU A 597 22.98 -29.84 -28.92
CA GLU A 597 24.32 -30.41 -28.67
C GLU A 597 25.39 -29.72 -29.52
N ALA A 598 25.09 -29.39 -30.79
CA ALA A 598 26.00 -28.66 -31.66
C ALA A 598 26.25 -27.23 -31.16
N LYS A 599 25.21 -26.55 -30.67
CA LYS A 599 25.32 -25.20 -30.11
C LYS A 599 26.03 -25.19 -28.75
N ARG A 600 25.82 -26.21 -27.91
CA ARG A 600 26.58 -26.40 -26.67
C ARG A 600 28.07 -26.66 -26.95
N GLU A 601 28.39 -27.53 -27.90
CA GLU A 601 29.79 -27.81 -28.27
C GLU A 601 30.48 -26.58 -28.88
N ALA A 602 29.76 -25.75 -29.64
CA ALA A 602 30.27 -24.49 -30.16
C ALA A 602 30.55 -23.46 -29.05
N LEU A 603 29.64 -23.32 -28.08
CA LEU A 603 29.79 -22.40 -26.95
C LEU A 603 30.89 -22.87 -25.97
N GLU A 604 31.04 -24.18 -25.75
CA GLU A 604 32.14 -24.73 -24.96
C GLU A 604 33.50 -24.59 -25.66
N ALA A 605 33.54 -24.60 -26.99
CA ALA A 605 34.74 -24.34 -27.78
C ALA A 605 35.16 -22.86 -27.75
N GLU A 606 34.21 -21.92 -27.82
CA GLU A 606 34.46 -20.48 -27.64
C GLU A 606 34.94 -20.17 -26.22
N ALA A 607 34.33 -20.77 -25.18
CA ALA A 607 34.74 -20.57 -23.79
C ALA A 607 36.15 -21.11 -23.48
N LYS A 608 36.65 -22.09 -24.24
CA LYS A 608 38.02 -22.60 -24.13
C LYS A 608 39.05 -21.75 -24.89
N ALA A 609 38.63 -20.95 -25.86
CA ALA A 609 39.51 -20.10 -26.65
C ALA A 609 39.88 -18.79 -25.93
N ASP A 610 39.05 -18.33 -24.98
CA ASP A 610 39.21 -17.04 -24.29
C ASP A 610 39.77 -17.12 -22.86
N ALA A 611 40.20 -18.29 -22.39
CA ALA A 611 40.83 -18.44 -21.07
C ALA A 611 42.29 -17.91 -21.09
N PRO A 612 42.63 -16.85 -20.34
CA PRO A 612 44.00 -16.32 -20.32
C PRO A 612 44.93 -17.26 -19.56
N VAL A 613 46.07 -17.58 -20.18
CA VAL A 613 47.15 -18.37 -19.58
C VAL A 613 47.86 -17.53 -18.52
N ILE A 614 47.61 -17.82 -17.24
CA ILE A 614 48.44 -17.29 -16.14
C ILE A 614 49.61 -18.25 -15.90
N VAL A 615 50.80 -17.82 -16.33
CA VAL A 615 52.09 -18.44 -15.99
C VAL A 615 52.69 -17.75 -14.77
N GLY A 616 53.06 -18.54 -13.76
CA GLY A 616 54.26 -18.27 -12.94
C GLY A 616 54.04 -17.92 -11.46
N GLN A 617 54.63 -18.75 -10.60
CA GLN A 617 54.73 -18.59 -9.15
C GLN A 617 55.45 -17.31 -8.71
N ARG A 618 54.83 -16.53 -7.81
CA ARG A 618 55.36 -16.09 -6.50
C ARG A 618 54.26 -15.47 -5.65
#